data_AF-A0A381L0U9-F1
#
_entry.id   AF-A0A381L0U9-F1
#
_cell.length_a   1.000
_cell.length_b   1.000
_cell.length_c   1.000
_cell.angle_alpha   90.00
_cell.angle_beta   90.00
_cell.angle_gamma   90.00
#
_symmetry.space_group_name_H-M   'P 1'
#
loop_
_entity.id
_entity.type
_entity.pdbx_description
1 polymer ?
#
loop_
_entity_poly.entity_id
_entity_poly.type
_entity_poly.pdbx_seq_one_letter_code
_entity_poly.pdbx_strand_id
1 'polypeptide(L)'
;MSALRNTSTQFSDKLKSQYLRKSVGLSRRSSSSASNHGHHTAPRNEPLGKQLYITLALFPLSIGIYTLSRPDANGKPSTITRYIDSFSHYNEEWSKRNLLHTKAIEQAAYDRNLFHGSSPPKKVINLRF
;
A
#
# COMPACT_ATOMS: atom_id res chain seq x y z
N MET A 1 -30.07 -35.62 21.01
CA MET A 1 -28.60 -35.55 21.07
C MET A 1 -28.11 -34.50 20.09
N SER A 2 -27.25 -33.61 20.56
CA SER A 2 -26.90 -32.31 19.96
C SER A 2 -25.70 -32.41 19.02
N ALA A 3 -25.72 -31.73 17.86
CA ALA A 3 -24.55 -31.05 17.28
C ALA A 3 -24.89 -30.36 15.95
N LEU A 4 -25.28 -29.08 16.00
CA LEU A 4 -25.01 -28.12 14.91
C LEU A 4 -24.47 -26.87 15.59
N ARG A 5 -23.15 -26.82 15.77
CA ARG A 5 -22.45 -25.70 16.43
C ARG A 5 -21.73 -24.88 15.36
N ASN A 6 -22.26 -23.68 15.15
CA ASN A 6 -21.57 -22.40 14.99
C ASN A 6 -20.39 -22.34 13.99
N THR A 7 -20.65 -21.81 12.80
CA THR A 7 -19.61 -21.42 11.83
C THR A 7 -19.86 -20.00 11.30
N SER A 8 -19.84 -18.99 12.17
CA SER A 8 -20.07 -17.60 11.74
C SER A 8 -19.14 -16.54 12.34
N THR A 9 -18.12 -16.91 13.13
CA THR A 9 -17.24 -15.91 13.79
C THR A 9 -15.75 -16.24 13.66
N GLN A 10 -15.27 -16.60 12.46
CA GLN A 10 -13.82 -16.81 12.24
C GLN A 10 -13.16 -15.83 11.26
N PHE A 11 -13.91 -14.89 10.66
CA PHE A 11 -13.36 -13.97 9.66
C PHE A 11 -12.77 -12.66 10.22
N SER A 12 -13.01 -12.33 11.49
CA SER A 12 -12.57 -11.05 12.08
C SER A 12 -11.15 -11.05 12.66
N ASP A 13 -10.58 -12.23 12.97
CA ASP A 13 -9.33 -12.29 13.74
C ASP A 13 -8.07 -12.37 12.88
N LYS A 14 -8.20 -12.59 11.56
CA LYS A 14 -7.05 -12.72 10.65
C LYS A 14 -6.44 -11.40 10.19
N LEU A 15 -7.04 -10.25 10.50
CA LEU A 15 -6.55 -8.94 10.02
C LEU A 15 -5.66 -8.18 11.02
N LYS A 16 -5.45 -8.66 12.25
CA LYS A 16 -4.67 -7.94 13.27
C LYS A 16 -3.20 -8.31 13.40
N SER A 17 -2.72 -9.34 12.69
CA SER A 17 -1.36 -9.89 12.91
C SER A 17 -0.30 -9.46 11.89
N GLN A 18 -0.61 -8.62 10.90
CA GLN A 18 0.35 -8.25 9.85
C GLN A 18 1.19 -6.98 10.12
N TYR A 19 1.05 -6.36 11.29
CA TYR A 19 1.76 -5.11 11.63
C TYR A 19 2.83 -5.30 12.72
N LEU A 20 3.28 -6.54 12.96
CA LEU A 20 4.37 -6.82 13.90
C LEU A 20 5.72 -6.46 13.27
N ARG A 21 6.07 -5.18 13.45
CA ARG A 21 7.41 -4.58 13.61
C ARG A 21 8.58 -5.49 13.23
N LYS A 22 9.08 -5.28 12.01
CA LYS A 22 10.41 -5.72 11.59
C LYS A 22 11.44 -4.95 12.43
N SER A 23 11.92 -5.52 13.53
CA SER A 23 13.04 -4.97 14.28
C SER A 23 14.29 -5.05 13.38
N VAL A 24 14.74 -3.89 12.91
CA VAL A 24 16.01 -3.77 12.19
C VAL A 24 17.11 -3.90 13.24
N GLY A 25 17.58 -5.13 13.46
CA GLY A 25 18.79 -5.40 14.22
C GLY A 25 19.97 -4.75 13.51
N LEU A 26 20.46 -3.63 14.05
CA LEU A 26 21.66 -2.97 13.57
C LEU A 26 22.87 -3.85 13.92
N SER A 27 23.22 -4.78 13.03
CA SER A 27 24.49 -5.51 13.12
C SER A 27 25.62 -4.51 12.88
N ARG A 28 26.17 -3.97 13.96
CA ARG A 28 27.45 -3.25 13.95
C ARG A 28 28.54 -4.27 13.60
N ARG A 29 28.82 -4.41 12.31
CA ARG A 29 30.06 -5.03 11.84
C ARG A 29 31.19 -4.08 12.20
N SER A 30 31.90 -4.39 13.29
CA SER A 30 33.20 -3.81 13.56
C SER A 30 34.13 -4.20 12.40
N SER A 31 34.44 -3.26 11.53
CA SER A 31 35.50 -3.41 10.55
C SER A 31 36.83 -3.46 11.31
N SER A 32 37.38 -4.66 11.51
CA SER A 32 38.76 -4.82 11.94
C SER A 32 39.64 -4.23 10.83
N SER A 33 40.18 -3.04 11.07
CA SER A 33 41.22 -2.46 10.23
C SER A 33 42.49 -3.30 10.42
N ALA A 34 42.66 -4.31 9.58
CA ALA A 34 43.93 -5.00 9.45
C ALA A 34 44.86 -4.06 8.67
N SER A 35 45.70 -3.32 9.41
CA SER A 35 46.84 -2.59 8.86
C SER A 35 47.85 -3.61 8.34
N ASN A 36 47.72 -3.99 7.07
CA ASN A 36 48.70 -4.84 6.41
C ASN A 36 49.63 -3.95 5.59
N HIS A 37 50.86 -3.80 6.07
CA HIS A 37 51.90 -3.02 5.44
C HIS A 37 52.50 -3.78 4.25
N GLY A 38 52.51 -3.13 3.08
CA GLY A 38 53.56 -3.29 2.07
C GLY A 38 53.56 -4.55 1.20
N HIS A 39 52.75 -4.55 0.14
CA HIS A 39 53.12 -5.20 -1.13
C HIS A 39 52.68 -4.29 -2.28
N HIS A 40 53.64 -3.75 -3.04
CA HIS A 40 53.36 -3.00 -4.26
C HIS A 40 52.78 -3.94 -5.32
N THR A 41 51.46 -4.09 -5.33
CA THR A 41 50.74 -4.67 -6.46
C THR A 41 50.78 -3.69 -7.62
N ALA A 42 51.15 -4.16 -8.81
CA ALA A 42 51.10 -3.38 -10.05
C ALA A 42 49.74 -2.67 -10.21
N PRO A 43 49.66 -1.52 -10.92
CA PRO A 43 48.42 -0.76 -11.08
C PRO A 43 47.31 -1.67 -11.60
N ARG A 44 46.43 -2.09 -10.69
CA ARG A 44 45.30 -2.93 -11.04
C ARG A 44 44.22 -1.97 -11.49
N ASN A 45 43.79 -2.09 -12.73
CA ASN A 45 42.63 -1.36 -13.25
C ASN A 45 41.39 -1.88 -12.51
N GLU A 46 41.11 -1.33 -11.32
CA GLU A 46 39.89 -1.62 -10.58
C GLU A 46 38.73 -0.90 -11.29
N PRO A 47 37.72 -1.63 -11.80
CA PRO A 47 36.60 -0.99 -12.45
C PRO A 47 35.84 -0.14 -11.42
N LEU A 48 35.40 1.04 -11.86
CA LEU A 48 34.58 1.93 -11.04
C LEU A 48 33.39 1.14 -10.49
N GLY A 49 33.16 1.24 -9.19
CA GLY A 49 32.11 0.48 -8.52
C GLY A 49 30.72 0.79 -9.11
N LYS A 50 29.80 -0.17 -9.02
CA LYS A 50 28.41 -0.03 -9.52
C LYS A 50 27.72 1.26 -9.06
N GLN A 51 28.06 1.74 -7.87
CA GLN A 51 27.54 2.97 -7.30
C GLN A 51 27.80 4.20 -8.18
N LEU A 52 28.95 4.28 -8.85
CA LEU A 52 29.29 5.39 -9.74
C LEU A 52 28.36 5.44 -10.96
N TYR A 53 28.02 4.28 -11.53
CA TYR A 53 27.07 4.23 -12.65
C TYR A 53 25.65 4.58 -12.20
N ILE A 54 25.26 4.17 -10.99
CA ILE A 54 23.96 4.52 -10.41
C ILE A 54 23.86 6.03 -10.20
N THR A 55 24.87 6.68 -9.60
CA THR A 55 24.86 8.13 -9.39
C THR A 55 24.91 8.88 -10.72
N LEU A 56 25.71 8.41 -11.67
CA LEU A 56 25.79 9.00 -13.02
C LEU A 56 24.46 8.87 -13.78
N ALA A 57 23.70 7.79 -13.58
CA ALA A 57 22.36 7.65 -14.15
C ALA A 57 21.32 8.50 -13.39
N LEU A 58 21.45 8.60 -12.06
CA LEU A 58 20.51 9.33 -11.21
C LEU A 58 20.56 10.85 -11.46
N PHE A 59 21.73 11.39 -11.79
CA PHE A 59 21.92 12.81 -12.04
C PHE A 59 21.08 13.35 -13.22
N PRO A 60 21.22 12.84 -14.46
CA PRO A 60 20.36 13.25 -15.57
C PRO A 60 18.91 12.84 -15.38
N LEU A 61 18.63 11.71 -14.69
CA LEU A 61 17.25 11.31 -14.37
C LEU A 61 16.56 12.34 -13.47
N SER A 62 17.24 12.81 -12.42
CA SER A 62 16.75 13.85 -11.51
C SER A 62 16.49 15.17 -12.26
N ILE A 63 17.42 15.57 -13.14
CA ILE A 63 17.24 16.75 -13.99
C ILE A 63 16.04 16.58 -14.92
N GLY A 64 15.89 15.42 -15.56
CA GLY A 64 14.75 15.13 -16.43
C GLY A 64 13.42 15.18 -15.70
N ILE A 65 13.33 14.60 -14.50
CA ILE A 65 12.13 14.70 -13.66
C ILE A 65 11.87 16.15 -13.25
N TYR A 66 12.91 16.90 -12.90
CA TYR A 66 12.78 18.29 -12.47
C TYR A 66 12.31 19.23 -13.58
N THR A 67 12.92 19.13 -14.77
CA THR A 67 12.51 19.95 -15.93
C THR A 67 11.11 19.61 -16.37
N LEU A 68 10.76 18.32 -16.34
CA LEU A 68 9.44 17.86 -16.73
C LEU A 68 8.38 18.21 -15.67
N SER A 69 8.74 18.30 -14.39
CA SER A 69 7.83 18.74 -13.32
C SER A 69 7.56 20.24 -13.32
N ARG A 70 8.37 21.07 -14.00
CA ARG A 70 8.15 22.52 -14.03
C ARG A 70 6.96 22.86 -14.94
N PRO A 71 6.04 23.74 -14.49
CA PRO A 71 5.01 24.29 -15.37
C PRO A 71 5.66 25.16 -16.44
N ASP A 72 5.06 25.18 -17.63
CA ASP A 72 5.56 25.98 -18.75
C ASP A 72 5.48 27.49 -18.42
N ALA A 73 6.31 28.32 -19.06
CA ALA A 73 6.37 29.76 -18.82
C ALA A 73 5.02 30.48 -19.02
N ASN A 74 4.09 29.82 -19.73
CA ASN A 74 2.74 30.26 -20.00
C ASN A 74 1.71 29.83 -18.93
N GLY A 75 2.14 29.26 -17.81
CA GLY A 75 1.27 28.76 -16.74
C GLY A 75 0.47 27.51 -17.11
N LYS A 76 0.81 26.85 -18.22
CA LYS A 76 0.15 25.61 -18.68
C LYS A 76 0.66 24.43 -17.85
N PRO A 77 -0.22 23.46 -17.50
CA PRO A 77 0.19 22.27 -16.77
C PRO A 77 1.27 21.52 -17.55
N SER A 78 2.23 20.96 -16.80
CA SER A 78 3.33 20.17 -17.35
C SER A 78 2.81 19.10 -18.31
N THR A 79 3.62 18.75 -19.33
CA THR A 79 3.32 17.66 -20.26
C THR A 79 3.10 16.32 -19.55
N ILE A 80 3.74 16.09 -18.39
CA ILE A 80 3.42 14.93 -17.53
C ILE A 80 2.00 15.05 -17.00
N THR A 81 1.62 16.20 -16.44
CA THR A 81 0.29 16.39 -15.87
C THR A 81 -0.78 16.13 -16.92
N ARG A 82 -0.58 16.61 -18.15
CA ARG A 82 -1.49 16.33 -19.28
C ARG A 82 -1.52 14.84 -19.67
N TYR A 83 -0.39 14.15 -19.56
CA TYR A 83 -0.32 12.70 -19.79
C TYR A 83 -1.02 11.92 -18.67
N ILE A 84 -0.82 12.28 -17.40
CA ILE A 84 -1.52 11.70 -16.25
C ILE A 84 -3.02 11.97 -16.35
N ASP A 85 -3.42 13.18 -16.73
CA ASP A 85 -4.83 13.54 -16.96
C ASP A 85 -5.47 12.70 -18.07
N SER A 86 -4.69 12.23 -19.06
CA SER A 86 -5.23 11.31 -20.06
C SER A 86 -5.68 9.96 -19.46
N PHE A 87 -5.11 9.54 -18.33
CA PHE A 87 -5.54 8.35 -17.58
C PHE A 87 -6.62 8.66 -16.54
N SER A 88 -7.03 9.92 -16.38
CA SER A 88 -8.06 10.31 -15.41
C SER A 88 -9.40 9.61 -15.63
N HIS A 89 -9.69 9.17 -16.87
CA HIS A 89 -10.89 8.40 -17.20
C HIS A 89 -11.01 7.12 -16.34
N TYR A 90 -9.89 6.43 -16.08
CA TYR A 90 -9.88 5.25 -15.22
C TYR A 90 -10.18 5.58 -13.75
N ASN A 91 -9.74 6.75 -13.27
CA ASN A 91 -10.08 7.21 -11.92
C ASN A 91 -11.58 7.50 -11.80
N GLU A 92 -12.20 8.03 -12.84
CA GLU A 92 -13.64 8.29 -12.86
C GLU A 92 -14.45 7.00 -12.81
N GLU A 93 -14.05 5.97 -13.57
CA GLU A 93 -14.70 4.65 -13.51
C GLU A 93 -14.54 3.97 -12.14
N TRP A 94 -13.35 4.05 -11.55
CA TRP A 94 -13.09 3.52 -10.22
C TRP A 94 -13.90 4.27 -9.15
N SER A 95 -13.98 5.60 -9.26
CA SER A 95 -14.81 6.44 -8.39
C SER A 95 -16.29 6.08 -8.51
N LYS A 96 -16.82 5.91 -9.73
CA LYS A 96 -18.22 5.48 -9.97
C LYS A 96 -18.52 4.13 -9.30
N ARG A 97 -17.63 3.15 -9.43
CA ARG A 97 -17.80 1.84 -8.78
C ARG A 97 -17.76 1.95 -7.26
N ASN A 98 -16.80 2.68 -6.70
CA ASN A 98 -16.72 2.90 -5.25
C ASN A 98 -17.97 3.59 -4.72
N LEU A 99 -18.48 4.59 -5.44
CA LEU A 99 -19.70 5.31 -5.08
C LEU A 99 -20.92 4.39 -5.07
N LEU A 100 -21.05 3.45 -6.03
CA LEU A 100 -22.13 2.46 -6.02
C LEU A 100 -22.04 1.54 -4.81
N HIS A 101 -20.83 1.07 -4.44
CA HIS A 101 -20.65 0.25 -3.25
C HIS A 101 -21.00 0.99 -1.96
N THR A 102 -20.56 2.24 -1.80
CA THR A 102 -20.89 3.06 -0.64
C THR A 102 -22.41 3.26 -0.52
N LYS A 103 -23.08 3.61 -1.62
CA LYS A 103 -24.55 3.76 -1.63
C LYS A 103 -25.28 2.48 -1.25
N ALA A 104 -24.81 1.32 -1.72
CA ALA A 104 -25.40 0.04 -1.37
C ALA A 104 -25.27 -0.26 0.14
N ILE A 105 -24.12 0.07 0.74
CA ILE A 105 -23.90 -0.08 2.18
C ILE A 105 -24.79 0.89 2.98
N GLU A 106 -24.91 2.14 2.54
CA GLU A 106 -25.77 3.14 3.17
C GLU A 106 -27.24 2.71 3.16
N GLN A 107 -27.73 2.21 2.02
CA GLN A 107 -29.07 1.65 1.89
C GLN A 107 -29.27 0.47 2.83
N ALA A 108 -28.33 -0.48 2.87
CA ALA A 108 -28.42 -1.64 3.75
C ALA A 108 -28.39 -1.26 5.24
N ALA A 109 -27.66 -0.22 5.61
CA ALA A 109 -27.63 0.32 6.97
C ALA A 109 -28.96 0.98 7.33
N TYR A 110 -29.56 1.73 6.40
CA TYR A 110 -30.89 2.33 6.57
C TYR A 110 -31.96 1.25 6.78
N ASP A 111 -31.97 0.23 5.92
CA ASP A 111 -32.92 -0.89 6.01
C ASP A 111 -32.73 -1.65 7.34
N ARG A 112 -31.49 -1.90 7.74
CA ARG A 112 -31.19 -2.50 9.05
C ARG A 112 -31.75 -1.69 10.21
N ASN A 113 -31.65 -0.37 10.17
CA ASN A 113 -32.21 0.50 11.19
C ASN A 113 -33.75 0.37 11.26
N LEU A 114 -34.43 0.26 10.11
CA LEU A 114 -35.87 0.05 10.04
C LEU A 114 -36.29 -1.32 10.65
N PHE A 115 -35.52 -2.37 10.39
CA PHE A 115 -35.81 -3.73 10.89
C PHE A 115 -35.39 -3.96 12.34
N HIS A 116 -34.42 -3.19 12.85
CA HIS A 116 -34.01 -3.25 14.25
C HIS A 116 -35.15 -2.88 15.21
N GLY A 117 -35.98 -1.90 14.86
CA GLY A 117 -37.10 -1.47 15.70
C GLY A 117 -38.41 -2.25 15.49
N SER A 118 -38.55 -2.98 14.38
CA SER A 118 -39.81 -3.63 13.98
C SER A 118 -39.86 -5.13 14.18
N SER A 119 -38.80 -5.76 14.71
CA SER A 119 -38.85 -7.19 15.06
C SER A 119 -39.88 -7.40 16.17
N PRO A 120 -41.00 -8.10 15.92
CA PRO A 120 -41.92 -8.46 17.00
C PRO A 120 -41.17 -9.31 18.03
N PRO A 121 -41.51 -9.19 19.33
CA PRO A 121 -40.89 -10.02 20.36
C PRO A 121 -41.00 -11.48 19.95
N LYS A 122 -39.87 -12.19 20.00
CA LYS A 122 -39.78 -13.60 19.59
C LYS A 122 -40.82 -14.39 20.40
N LYS A 123 -41.93 -14.78 19.77
CA LYS A 123 -43.00 -15.55 20.44
C LYS A 123 -42.44 -16.93 20.77
N VAL A 124 -42.03 -17.12 22.02
CA VAL A 124 -41.57 -18.42 22.52
C VAL A 124 -42.79 -19.29 22.72
N ILE A 125 -43.01 -20.24 21.81
CA ILE A 125 -44.11 -21.22 21.92
C ILE A 125 -43.55 -22.40 22.71
N ASN A 126 -44.08 -22.66 23.90
CA ASN A 126 -43.73 -23.84 24.68
C ASN A 126 -44.41 -25.07 24.06
N LEU A 127 -43.64 -25.89 23.36
CA LEU A 127 -44.05 -27.21 22.88
C LEU A 127 -43.92 -28.21 24.03
N ARG A 128 -44.78 -28.09 25.04
CA ARG A 128 -45.00 -29.15 26.03
C ARG A 128 -46.36 -29.76 25.72
N PHE A 129 -46.33 -31.00 25.24
CA PHE A 129 -47.48 -31.89 25.10
C PHE A 129 -47.31 -33.00 26.13
#